data_AF-A0A7G8UFD1-F1
#
_entry.id   AF-A0A7G8UFD1-F1
#
_cell.length_a   1.000
_cell.length_b   1.000
_cell.length_c   1.000
_cell.angle_alpha   90.00
_cell.angle_beta   90.00
_cell.angle_gamma   90.00
#
_symmetry.space_group_name_H-M   'P 1'
#
loop_
_entity.id
_entity.type
_entity.pdbx_description
1 polymer ?
#
loop_
_entity_poly.entity_id
_entity_poly.type
_entity_poly.pdbx_seq_one_letter_code
_entity_poly.pdbx_strand_id
1 'polypeptide(L)' 'MRYRYQYTDEASKQSLILEHADKNLVEQQNIQEGDFLVFADEPISTPPQPLEQEIADLKAQLALVQTALDDLILGGGL' A
#
# COMPACT_ATOMS: atom_id res chain seq x y z
N MET A 1 10.66 -11.02 16.14
CA MET A 1 12.11 -10.75 16.01
C MET A 1 12.33 -9.90 14.77
N ARG A 2 13.31 -8.99 14.76
CA ARG A 2 13.61 -8.12 13.62
C ARG A 2 14.92 -8.53 12.94
N TYR A 3 14.94 -8.53 11.61
CA TYR A 3 16.06 -8.94 10.78
C TYR A 3 16.41 -7.79 9.83
N ARG A 4 17.68 -7.39 9.78
CA ARG A 4 18.14 -6.24 8.99
C ARG A 4 19.10 -6.72 7.91
N TYR A 5 18.81 -6.38 6.66
CA TYR A 5 19.62 -6.75 5.48
C TYR A 5 19.98 -5.52 4.68
N GLN A 6 21.26 -5.41 4.28
CA GLN A 6 21.75 -4.34 3.43
C GLN A 6 21.54 -4.68 1.96
N TYR A 7 21.17 -3.70 1.14
CA TYR A 7 21.15 -3.81 -0.32
C TYR A 7 21.92 -2.65 -0.96
N THR A 8 22.33 -2.83 -2.21
CA THR A 8 23.13 -1.86 -2.97
C THR A 8 22.45 -1.37 -4.24
N ASP A 9 21.44 -2.09 -4.70
CA ASP A 9 20.77 -1.86 -5.98
C ASP A 9 19.34 -2.42 -5.95
N GLU A 10 18.55 -2.03 -6.95
CA GLU A 10 17.15 -2.41 -7.07
C GLU A 10 16.97 -3.95 -7.17
N ALA A 11 17.88 -4.64 -7.88
CA ALA A 11 17.75 -6.08 -8.10
C ALA A 11 18.05 -6.87 -6.81
N SER A 12 19.07 -6.46 -6.06
CA SER A 12 19.36 -7.05 -4.74
C SER A 12 18.24 -6.77 -3.73
N LYS A 13 17.64 -5.58 -3.77
CA LYS A 13 16.44 -5.25 -2.98
C LYS A 13 15.29 -6.20 -3.26
N GLN A 14 14.93 -6.39 -4.53
CA GLN A 14 13.83 -7.30 -4.93
C GLN A 14 14.13 -8.75 -4.54
N SER A 15 15.39 -9.18 -4.67
CA SER A 15 15.80 -10.52 -4.26
C SER A 15 15.60 -10.75 -2.76
N LEU A 16 15.98 -9.79 -1.90
CA LEU A 16 15.75 -9.86 -0.45
C LEU A 16 14.27 -9.91 -0.08
N ILE A 17 13.41 -9.18 -0.81
CA ILE A 17 11.96 -9.20 -0.59
C ILE A 17 11.38 -10.58 -0.91
N LEU A 18 11.84 -11.21 -2.00
CA LEU A 18 11.39 -12.54 -2.40
C LEU A 18 11.95 -13.64 -1.50
N GLU A 19 13.21 -13.53 -1.10
CA GLU A 19 13.89 -14.50 -0.21
C GLU A 19 13.26 -14.53 1.18
N HIS A 20 12.80 -13.38 1.68
CA HIS A 20 12.16 -13.22 2.98
C HIS A 20 10.64 -13.01 2.87
N ALA A 21 10.00 -13.57 1.84
CA ALA A 21 8.56 -13.48 1.65
C ALA A 21 7.74 -14.16 2.77
N ASP A 22 8.40 -14.99 3.59
CA ASP A 22 7.84 -15.56 4.82
C ASP A 22 7.79 -14.56 5.99
N LYS A 23 8.47 -13.42 5.86
CA LYS A 23 8.55 -12.36 6.88
C LYS A 23 7.90 -11.08 6.40
N ASN A 24 7.54 -10.23 7.35
CA ASN A 24 6.91 -8.96 7.06
C ASN A 24 7.96 -7.87 6.92
N LEU A 25 8.01 -7.20 5.77
CA LEU A 25 8.83 -6.00 5.62
C LEU A 25 8.19 -4.86 6.45
N VAL A 26 8.90 -4.40 7.48
CA VAL A 26 8.37 -3.40 8.44
C VAL A 26 9.03 -2.03 8.28
N GLU A 27 10.24 -1.97 7.71
CA GLU A 27 10.96 -0.71 7.55
C GLU A 27 11.94 -0.79 6.38
N GLN A 28 12.12 0.33 5.68
CA GLN A 28 13.23 0.55 4.74
C GLN A 28 14.02 1.76 5.23
N GLN A 29 15.32 1.57 5.46
CA GLN A 29 16.22 2.61 5.97
C GLN A 29 17.21 3.01 4.88
N ASN A 30 17.27 4.30 4.55
CA ASN A 30 18.29 4.88 3.68
C ASN A 30 19.10 5.86 4.52
N ILE A 31 20.25 5.42 5.01
CA ILE A 31 21.12 6.18 5.92
C ILE A 31 22.55 6.25 5.37
N GLN A 32 23.42 7.06 5.98
CA GLN A 32 24.80 7.27 5.48
C GLN A 32 25.63 5.98 5.38
N GLU A 33 25.32 4.98 6.21
CA GLU A 33 26.00 3.68 6.22
C GLU A 33 25.50 2.73 5.11
N GLY A 34 24.39 3.08 4.46
CA GLY A 34 23.80 2.34 3.35
C GLY A 34 22.29 2.20 3.42
N ASP A 35 21.82 1.30 2.57
CA ASP A 35 20.44 1.00 2.29
C ASP A 35 20.05 -0.34 2.96
N PHE A 36 18.99 -0.35 3.77
CA PHE A 36 18.61 -1.53 4.54
C PHE A 36 17.11 -1.83 4.48
N LEU A 37 16.77 -3.12 4.43
CA LEU A 37 15.43 -3.63 4.66
C LEU A 37 15.37 -4.28 6.04
N VAL A 38 14.32 -3.96 6.80
CA VAL A 38 14.06 -4.56 8.10
C VAL A 38 12.80 -5.41 8.01
N PHE A 39 12.95 -6.71 8.27
CA PHE A 39 11.86 -7.68 8.30
C PHE A 39 11.52 -8.08 9.72
N ALA A 40 10.29 -8.53 9.96
CA ALA A 40 9.85 -9.02 11.25
C ALA A 40 8.98 -10.29 11.13
N ASP A 41 9.17 -11.21 12.08
CA ASP A 41 8.37 -12.46 12.21
C ASP A 41 7.02 -12.26 12.90
N GLU A 42 6.70 -11.02 13.25
CA GLU A 42 5.47 -10.69 13.96
C GLU A 42 4.33 -10.59 12.93
N PRO A 43 3.17 -11.24 13.17
CA PRO A 43 2.04 -11.18 12.26
C PRO A 43 1.61 -9.72 12.08
N ILE A 44 1.44 -9.29 10.83
CA ILE A 44 0.95 -7.94 10.55
C ILE A 44 -0.43 -7.84 11.20
N SER A 45 -0.52 -7.06 12.26
CA SER A 45 -1.75 -6.88 13.04
C SER A 45 -2.69 -5.87 12.40
N THR A 46 -2.45 -5.42 11.16
CA THR A 46 -3.50 -4.78 10.38
C THR A 46 -4.49 -5.88 10.00
N PRO A 47 -5.70 -5.88 10.57
CA PRO A 47 -6.75 -6.70 10.00
C PRO A 47 -6.81 -6.32 8.52
N PRO A 48 -6.85 -7.28 7.59
CA PRO A 48 -7.17 -6.94 6.22
C PRO A 48 -8.47 -6.15 6.30
N GLN A 49 -8.43 -4.86 5.94
CA GLN A 49 -9.69 -4.17 5.71
C GLN A 49 -10.39 -5.02 4.66
N PRO A 50 -11.60 -5.53 4.94
CA PRO A 50 -12.27 -6.40 3.99
C PRO A 50 -12.34 -5.60 2.68
N LEU A 51 -11.74 -6.14 1.62
CA LEU A 51 -11.70 -5.51 0.29
C LEU A 51 -13.11 -5.06 -0.14
N GLU A 52 -14.13 -5.76 0.36
CA GLU A 52 -15.55 -5.45 0.22
C GLU A 52 -15.94 -4.05 0.75
N GLN A 53 -15.37 -3.62 1.88
CA GLN A 53 -15.60 -2.30 2.48
C GLN A 53 -14.98 -1.20 1.61
N GLU A 54 -13.75 -1.42 1.15
CA GLU A 54 -13.04 -0.47 0.29
C GLU A 54 -13.72 -0.33 -1.08
N ILE A 55 -14.20 -1.45 -1.64
CA ILE A 55 -15.04 -1.47 -2.85
C ILE A 55 -16.37 -0.76 -2.62
N ALA A 56 -17.00 -0.93 -1.45
CA ALA A 56 -18.25 -0.25 -1.13
C ALA A 56 -18.07 1.26 -1.04
N ASP A 57 -17.00 1.72 -0.37
CA ASP A 57 -16.68 3.14 -0.24
C ASP A 57 -16.34 3.78 -1.60
N LEU A 58 -15.60 3.06 -2.45
CA LEU A 58 -15.33 3.50 -3.83
C LEU A 58 -16.60 3.61 -4.67
N LYS A 59 -17.52 2.64 -4.57
CA LYS A 59 -18.82 2.70 -5.27
C LYS A 59 -19.68 3.85 -4.79
N ALA A 60 -19.71 4.12 -3.49
CA ALA A 60 -20.45 5.25 -2.93
C ALA A 60 -19.90 6.59 -3.43
N GLN A 61 -18.58 6.74 -3.47
CA GLN A 61 -17.93 7.93 -4.03
C GLN A 61 -18.23 8.09 -5.53
N LEU A 62 -18.20 7.01 -6.30
CA LEU A 62 -18.54 7.03 -7.73
C LEU A 62 -19.99 7.48 -7.97
N ALA A 63 -20.93 7.00 -7.17
CA ALA A 63 -22.34 7.38 -7.26
C ALA A 63 -22.54 8.89 -7.00
N LEU A 64 -21.87 9.44 -5.98
CA LEU A 64 -21.92 10.87 -5.67
C LEU A 64 -21.36 11.72 -6.81
N VAL A 65 -20.25 11.30 -7.42
CA VAL A 65 -19.66 12.00 -8.58
C VAL A 65 -20.60 11.95 -9.78
N GLN A 66 -21.24 10.81 -10.03
CA GLN A 66 -22.22 10.68 -11.12
C GLN A 66 -23.43 11.59 -10.90
N THR A 67 -23.98 11.64 -9.69
CA THR A 67 -25.09 12.55 -9.37
C THR A 67 -24.70 14.01 -9.54
N ALA A 68 -23.52 14.42 -9.06
CA ALA A 68 -23.04 15.78 -9.23
C ALA A 68 -22.79 16.14 -10.71
N LEU A 69 -22.34 15.18 -11.52
CA LEU A 69 -22.13 15.37 -12.95
C LEU A 69 -23.46 15.46 -13.70
N ASP A 70 -24.43 14.62 -13.37
CA ASP A 70 -25.78 14.65 -13.94
C ASP A 70 -26.47 15.97 -13.62
N ASP A 71 -26.38 16.46 -12.38
CA ASP A 71 -26.90 17.76 -11.97
C ASP A 71 -26.23 18.92 -12.72
N LEU A 72 -24.93 18.83 -13.01
CA LEU A 72 -24.21 19.85 -13.78
C LEU A 72 -24.62 19.85 -15.26
N ILE A 73 -24.80 18.66 -15.85
CA ILE A 73 -25.19 18.50 -17.25
C ILE A 73 -26.67 18.87 -17.45
N LEU A 74 -27.54 18.53 -16.52
CA LEU A 74 -28.98 18.81 -16.59
C LEU A 74 -29.35 20.21 -16.04
N GLY A 75 -28.56 20.76 -15.12
CA GLY A 75 -28.75 22.08 -14.52
C GLY A 75 -28.14 23.25 -15.30
N GLY A 76 -27.31 23.00 -16.32
CA GLY A 76 -26.69 24.02 -17.17
C GLY A 76 -27.59 24.64 -18.25
N GLY A 77 -28.90 24.37 -18.21
CA GLY A 77 -29.88 24.79 -19.21
C GLY A 77 -31.00 25.68 -18.67
N LEU A 78 -30.66 26.80 -18.01
CA LEU A 78 -31.55 27.96 -17.82
C LEU A 78 -30.75 29.27 -17.90
#